data_AF-N6YGZ0-F1
#
_entry.id   AF-N6YGZ0-F1
#
_cell.length_a   1.000
_cell.length_b   1.000
_cell.length_c   1.000
_cell.angle_alpha   90.00
_cell.angle_beta   90.00
_cell.angle_gamma   90.00
#
_symmetry.space_group_name_H-M   'P 1'
#
loop_
_entity.id
_entity.type
_entity.pdbx_description
1 polymer ?
#
loop_
_entity_poly.entity_id
_entity_poly.type
_entity_poly.pdbx_seq_one_letter_code
_entity_poly.pdbx_strand_id
1 'polypeptide(L)'
;MRILSILLLLLPFCATAQDWSARALGEIAVYPEFRAPASVVAGEEARIAAEVGARIVAMPARTGVEVARGTELVRLDEAAFRIERDRARAQVALIDSRIGLARAQLDQARALAGRG
;
A
#
# COMPACT_ATOMS: atom_id res chain seq x y z
N MET A 1 28.67 34.31 -80.33
CA MET A 1 29.04 32.99 -79.77
C MET A 1 30.23 33.01 -78.81
N ARG A 2 31.25 33.88 -78.97
CA ARG A 2 32.44 33.92 -78.07
C ARG A 2 32.13 34.28 -76.61
N ILE A 3 31.18 35.17 -76.35
CA ILE A 3 30.81 35.60 -74.98
C ILE A 3 30.12 34.47 -74.21
N LEU A 4 29.25 33.69 -74.86
CA LEU A 4 28.59 32.53 -74.25
C LEU A 4 29.61 31.42 -73.92
N SER A 5 30.59 31.19 -74.80
CA SER A 5 31.67 30.23 -74.54
C SER A 5 32.58 30.63 -73.38
N ILE A 6 32.88 31.93 -73.24
CA ILE A 6 33.66 32.46 -72.12
C ILE A 6 32.87 32.33 -70.80
N LEU A 7 31.56 32.63 -70.83
CA LEU A 7 30.69 32.50 -69.66
C LEU A 7 30.56 31.04 -69.20
N LEU A 8 30.46 30.09 -70.13
CA LEU A 8 30.38 28.67 -69.81
C LEU A 8 31.70 28.11 -69.23
N LEU A 9 32.84 28.67 -69.63
CA LEU A 9 34.17 28.30 -69.12
C LEU A 9 34.45 28.82 -67.70
N LEU A 10 33.75 29.87 -67.26
CA LEU A 10 33.90 30.47 -65.92
C LEU A 10 32.99 29.84 -64.85
N LEU A 11 31.97 29.09 -65.27
CA LEU A 11 31.01 28.41 -64.38
C LEU A 11 31.62 27.45 -63.33
N PRO A 12 32.65 26.62 -63.64
CA PRO A 12 33.26 25.75 -62.62
C PRO A 12 34.11 26.51 -61.60
N PHE A 13 34.46 27.78 -61.85
CA PHE A 13 35.22 28.60 -60.91
C PHE A 13 34.35 29.18 -59.77
N CYS A 14 33.03 29.17 -59.93
CA CYS A 14 32.06 29.50 -58.88
C CYS A 14 31.66 28.28 -58.03
N ALA A 15 32.19 27.08 -58.30
CA ALA A 15 31.95 25.92 -57.48
C ALA A 15 32.81 26.00 -56.21
N THR A 16 32.26 26.57 -55.14
CA THR A 16 32.89 26.54 -53.82
C THR A 16 32.80 25.11 -53.27
N ALA A 17 33.94 24.51 -52.92
CA ALA A 17 33.97 23.30 -52.12
C ALA A 17 33.32 23.59 -50.76
N GLN A 18 32.36 22.76 -50.33
CA GLN A 18 31.83 22.85 -48.98
C GLN A 18 32.92 22.44 -47.99
N ASP A 19 33.30 23.35 -47.11
CA ASP A 19 34.22 23.05 -46.01
C ASP A 19 33.51 22.15 -44.99
N TRP A 20 33.94 20.90 -44.92
CA TRP A 20 33.56 19.96 -43.87
C TRP A 20 34.68 19.92 -42.83
N SER A 21 34.32 20.10 -41.56
CA SER A 21 35.26 19.93 -40.45
C SER A 21 34.76 18.83 -39.52
N ALA A 22 35.66 17.92 -39.17
CA ALA A 22 35.38 16.89 -38.18
C ALA A 22 35.82 17.40 -36.80
N ARG A 23 34.96 17.24 -35.80
CA ARG A 23 35.30 17.42 -34.39
C ARG A 23 35.03 16.12 -33.65
N ALA A 24 35.79 15.87 -32.59
CA ALA A 24 35.55 14.70 -31.77
C ALA A 24 34.12 14.79 -31.18
N LEU A 25 33.40 13.67 -31.14
CA LEU A 25 32.02 13.64 -30.63
C LEU A 25 31.91 14.28 -29.23
N GLY A 26 32.91 14.07 -28.37
CA GLY A 26 32.95 14.67 -27.04
C GLY A 26 33.03 16.21 -27.01
N GLU A 27 33.47 16.85 -28.09
CA GLU A 27 33.52 18.32 -28.22
C GLU A 27 32.16 18.93 -28.61
N ILE A 28 31.28 18.13 -29.20
CA ILE A 28 29.97 18.55 -29.70
C ILE A 28 28.80 17.88 -28.99
N ALA A 29 29.09 16.91 -28.11
CA ALA A 29 28.09 16.21 -27.34
C ALA A 29 27.49 17.14 -26.29
N VAL A 30 26.20 17.44 -26.45
CA VAL A 30 25.40 18.11 -25.43
C VAL A 30 24.70 17.02 -24.62
N TYR A 31 25.02 16.93 -23.32
CA TYR A 31 24.32 16.06 -22.38
C TYR A 31 23.25 16.87 -21.65
N PRO A 32 21.98 16.84 -22.09
CA PRO A 32 20.94 17.61 -21.45
C PRO A 32 20.70 17.11 -20.02
N GLU A 33 20.69 18.03 -19.06
CA GLU A 33 20.18 17.75 -17.72
C GLU A 33 18.66 17.77 -17.75
N PHE A 34 18.05 16.63 -17.43
CA PHE A 34 16.60 16.54 -17.24
C PHE A 34 16.27 16.66 -15.76
N ARG A 35 15.34 17.56 -15.43
CA ARG A 35 14.81 17.72 -14.09
C ARG A 35 13.32 17.46 -14.13
N ALA A 36 12.85 16.62 -13.22
CA ALA A 36 11.44 16.34 -13.03
C ALA A 36 11.09 16.55 -11.55
N PRO A 37 9.92 17.13 -11.23
CA PRO A 37 9.47 17.19 -9.85
C PRO A 37 9.23 15.77 -9.33
N ALA A 38 9.69 15.51 -8.12
CA ALA A 38 9.47 14.25 -7.41
C ALA A 38 9.06 14.55 -5.97
N SER A 39 8.31 13.63 -5.38
CA SER A 39 7.94 13.66 -3.96
C SER A 39 8.38 12.37 -3.28
N VAL A 40 8.81 12.50 -2.02
CA VAL A 40 9.06 11.33 -1.16
C VAL A 40 7.72 10.90 -0.59
N VAL A 41 7.39 9.62 -0.77
CA VAL A 41 6.22 8.98 -0.17
C VAL A 41 6.68 7.94 0.84
N ALA A 42 5.87 7.69 1.87
CA ALA A 42 6.15 6.63 2.82
C ALA A 42 6.20 5.27 2.09
N GLY A 43 7.21 4.45 2.37
CA GLY A 43 7.31 3.10 1.80
C GLY A 43 6.17 2.20 2.27
N GLU A 44 5.73 2.38 3.52
CA GLU A 44 4.56 1.74 4.10
C GLU A 44 3.74 2.79 4.87
N GLU A 45 2.43 2.82 4.63
CA GLU A 45 1.48 3.70 5.32
C GLU A 45 0.34 2.86 5.90
N ALA A 46 0.07 3.03 7.19
CA ALA A 46 -1.04 2.37 7.87
C ALA A 46 -2.02 3.41 8.41
N ARG A 47 -3.28 3.36 7.92
CA ARG A 47 -4.38 4.17 8.44
C ARG A 47 -5.21 3.33 9.41
N ILE A 48 -5.13 3.64 10.69
CA ILE A 48 -5.82 2.89 11.74
C ILE A 48 -7.19 3.49 12.01
N ALA A 49 -8.23 2.68 11.83
CA ALA A 49 -9.60 3.00 12.25
C ALA A 49 -9.98 2.18 13.48
N ALA A 50 -10.94 2.67 14.25
CA ALA A 50 -11.51 1.89 15.35
C ALA A 50 -12.34 0.73 14.78
N GLU A 51 -12.12 -0.49 15.28
CA GLU A 51 -12.91 -1.67 14.90
C GLU A 51 -14.36 -1.60 15.40
N VAL A 52 -14.58 -0.84 16.49
CA VAL A 52 -15.88 -0.71 17.14
C VAL A 52 -16.24 0.75 17.37
N GLY A 53 -17.53 1.06 17.25
CA GLY A 53 -18.06 2.38 17.59
C GLY A 53 -18.19 2.55 19.09
N ALA A 54 -17.37 3.43 19.68
CA ALA A 54 -17.42 3.75 21.10
C ALA A 54 -16.86 5.16 21.36
N ARG A 55 -17.13 5.70 22.55
CA ARG A 55 -16.58 6.98 22.99
C ARG A 55 -15.09 6.82 23.31
N ILE A 56 -14.28 7.80 22.92
CA ILE A 56 -12.86 7.87 23.30
C ILE A 56 -12.75 8.28 24.77
N VAL A 57 -12.06 7.47 25.57
CA VAL A 57 -11.80 7.72 27.00
C VAL A 57 -10.41 8.33 27.20
N ALA A 58 -9.42 7.86 26.44
CA ALA A 58 -8.05 8.38 26.49
C ALA A 58 -7.37 8.23 25.12
N MET A 59 -6.32 9.02 24.90
CA MET A 59 -5.49 8.93 23.69
C MET A 59 -4.01 9.07 24.11
N PRO A 60 -3.40 7.98 24.60
CA PRO A 60 -2.04 7.99 25.14
C PRO A 60 -0.98 8.24 24.06
N ALA A 61 -1.16 7.71 22.84
CA ALA A 61 -0.29 8.04 21.73
C ALA A 61 -0.67 9.44 21.18
N ARG A 62 0.29 10.37 21.22
CA ARG A 62 0.15 11.70 20.65
C ARG A 62 0.85 11.78 19.29
N THR A 63 0.49 12.77 18.50
CA THR A 63 1.13 13.05 17.21
C THR A 63 2.63 13.25 17.39
N GLY A 64 3.42 12.63 16.51
CA GLY A 64 4.89 12.74 16.51
C GLY A 64 5.62 11.77 17.44
N VAL A 65 4.89 10.90 18.15
CA VAL A 65 5.48 9.86 19.00
C VAL A 65 5.70 8.59 18.19
N GLU A 66 6.85 7.95 18.36
CA GLU A 66 7.12 6.61 17.82
C GLU A 66 6.34 5.56 18.60
N VAL A 67 5.70 4.64 17.87
CA VAL A 67 4.87 3.58 18.46
C VAL A 67 5.28 2.23 17.91
N ALA A 68 5.40 1.24 18.81
CA ALA A 68 5.66 -0.14 18.42
C ALA A 68 4.35 -0.88 18.13
N ARG A 69 4.44 -2.02 17.44
CA ARG A 69 3.28 -2.91 17.22
C ARG A 69 2.66 -3.33 18.55
N GLY A 70 1.33 -3.23 18.64
CA GLY A 70 0.58 -3.57 19.85
C GLY A 70 0.52 -2.44 20.89
N THR A 71 1.14 -1.29 20.63
CA THR A 71 1.00 -0.11 21.48
C THR A 71 -0.44 0.40 21.44
N GLU A 72 -0.99 0.71 22.61
CA GLU A 72 -2.31 1.34 22.72
C GLU A 72 -2.25 2.76 22.15
N LEU A 73 -2.97 3.01 21.05
CA LEU A 73 -3.07 4.33 20.45
C LEU A 73 -4.18 5.17 21.09
N VAL A 74 -5.35 4.55 21.29
CA VAL A 74 -6.58 5.17 21.78
C VAL A 74 -7.31 4.18 22.69
N ARG A 75 -7.81 4.67 23.82
CA ARG A 75 -8.68 3.93 24.73
C ARG A 75 -10.13 4.25 24.44
N LEU A 76 -10.93 3.23 24.17
CA LEU A 76 -12.37 3.35 23.95
C LEU A 76 -13.14 2.92 25.21
N ASP A 77 -14.36 3.43 25.35
CA ASP A 77 -15.28 3.05 26.43
C ASP A 77 -15.78 1.63 26.20
N GLU A 78 -15.31 0.69 27.02
CA GLU A 78 -15.59 -0.73 26.87
C GLU A 78 -16.89 -1.18 27.55
N ALA A 79 -17.59 -0.32 28.30
CA ALA A 79 -18.65 -0.78 29.21
C ALA A 79 -19.76 -1.55 28.50
N ALA A 80 -20.28 -1.02 27.39
CA ALA A 80 -21.33 -1.67 26.60
C ALA A 80 -20.84 -2.98 25.97
N PHE A 81 -19.64 -2.96 25.38
CA PHE A 81 -19.04 -4.15 24.74
C PHE A 81 -18.75 -5.26 25.75
N ARG A 82 -18.31 -4.90 26.96
CA ARG A 82 -18.04 -5.84 28.03
C ARG A 82 -19.31 -6.58 28.45
N ILE A 83 -20.41 -5.84 28.63
CA ILE A 83 -21.72 -6.42 28.98
C ILE A 83 -22.19 -7.38 27.88
N GLU A 84 -22.10 -6.99 26.61
CA GLU A 84 -22.52 -7.83 25.50
C GLU A 84 -21.67 -9.10 25.38
N ARG A 85 -20.36 -8.97 25.52
CA ARG A 85 -19.43 -10.10 25.56
C ARG A 85 -19.77 -11.06 26.71
N ASP A 86 -20.03 -10.54 27.91
CA ASP A 86 -20.32 -11.36 29.08
C ASP A 86 -21.65 -12.08 28.95
N ARG A 87 -22.65 -11.42 28.34
CA ARG A 87 -23.93 -12.03 27.99
C ARG A 87 -23.75 -13.18 26.98
N ALA A 88 -23.00 -12.95 25.91
CA ALA A 88 -22.72 -13.97 24.91
C ALA A 88 -21.99 -15.17 25.55
N ARG A 89 -21.02 -14.91 26.42
CA ARG A 89 -20.29 -15.95 27.17
C ARG A 89 -21.20 -16.77 28.08
N ALA A 90 -22.12 -16.12 28.79
CA ALA A 90 -23.09 -16.81 29.63
C ALA A 90 -24.05 -17.69 28.81
N GLN A 91 -24.46 -17.22 27.63
CA GLN A 91 -25.29 -17.99 26.72
C GLN A 91 -24.57 -19.24 26.19
N VAL A 92 -23.28 -19.12 25.83
CA VAL A 92 -22.45 -20.27 25.44
C VAL A 92 -22.38 -21.29 26.59
N ALA A 93 -22.06 -20.84 27.82
CA ALA A 93 -21.96 -21.72 28.98
C ALA A 93 -23.29 -22.46 29.30
N LEU A 94 -24.42 -21.79 29.11
CA LEU A 94 -25.74 -22.41 29.27
C LEU A 94 -25.99 -23.51 28.23
N ILE A 95 -25.63 -23.26 26.97
CA ILE A 95 -25.77 -24.24 25.88
C ILE A 95 -24.86 -25.45 26.14
N ASP A 96 -23.61 -25.22 26.54
CA ASP A 96 -22.66 -26.30 26.86
C ASP A 96 -23.18 -27.20 27.98
N SER A 97 -23.77 -26.60 29.01
CA SER A 97 -24.39 -27.33 30.13
C SER A 97 -25.57 -28.19 29.65
N ARG A 98 -26.40 -27.66 28.74
CA ARG A 98 -27.53 -28.40 28.15
C ARG A 98 -27.05 -29.56 27.29
N ILE A 99 -25.99 -29.37 26.51
CA ILE A 99 -25.36 -30.43 25.72
C ILE A 99 -24.83 -31.53 26.64
N GLY A 100 -24.13 -31.16 27.72
CA GLY A 100 -23.64 -32.10 28.72
C GLY A 100 -24.75 -32.95 29.32
N LEU A 101 -25.85 -32.31 29.74
CA LEU A 101 -27.02 -33.01 30.26
C LEU A 101 -27.65 -33.95 29.23
N ALA A 102 -27.86 -33.50 28.00
CA ALA A 102 -28.45 -34.31 26.94
C ALA A 102 -27.59 -35.53 26.60
N ARG A 103 -26.25 -35.38 26.62
CA ARG A 103 -25.32 -36.51 26.44
C ARG A 103 -25.43 -37.52 27.57
N ALA A 104 -25.45 -37.06 28.82
CA ALA A 104 -25.60 -37.95 29.97
C ALA A 104 -26.93 -38.72 29.93
N GLN A 105 -28.03 -38.06 29.56
CA GLN A 105 -29.34 -38.69 29.38
C GLN A 105 -29.33 -39.75 28.26
N LEU A 106 -28.68 -39.45 27.14
CA LEU A 106 -28.54 -40.38 26.03
C LEU A 106 -27.74 -41.63 26.42
N ASP A 107 -26.63 -41.46 27.14
CA ASP A 107 -25.79 -42.56 27.59
C ASP A 107 -26.53 -43.44 28.60
N GLN A 108 -27.30 -42.84 29.51
CA GLN A 108 -28.16 -43.56 30.44
C GLN A 108 -29.24 -44.37 29.70
N ALA A 109 -29.93 -43.79 28.72
CA ALA A 109 -30.96 -44.48 27.95
C ALA A 109 -30.39 -45.69 27.17
N ARG A 110 -29.19 -45.54 26.57
CA ARG A 110 -28.48 -46.63 25.89
C ARG A 110 -28.09 -47.75 26.85
N ALA A 111 -27.57 -47.41 28.02
CA ALA A 111 -27.18 -48.40 29.03
C ALA A 111 -28.36 -49.20 29.57
N LEU A 112 -29.55 -48.60 29.63
CA LEU A 112 -30.79 -49.27 30.03
C LEU A 112 -31.32 -50.18 28.91
N ALA A 113 -31.28 -49.73 27.65
CA ALA A 113 -31.73 -50.51 26.50
C ALA A 113 -30.90 -51.79 26.25
N GLY A 114 -29.61 -51.80 26.62
CA GLY A 114 -28.75 -52.98 26.49
C GLY A 114 -28.86 -54.01 27.62
N ARG A 115 -29.67 -53.76 28.65
CA ARG A 115 -29.88 -54.68 29.80
C ARG A 115 -31.23 -55.39 29.79
N GLY A 116 -32.13 -55.05 28.87
CA GLY A 116 -33.39 -55.77 28.61
C GLY A 116 -33.24 -56.68 27.41
#